data_AF-A0A7J2VCH1-F1
#
_entry.id   AF-A0A7J2VCH1-F1
#
_cell.length_a   1.000
_cell.length_b   1.000
_cell.length_c   1.000
_cell.angle_alpha   90.00
_cell.angle_beta   90.00
_cell.angle_gamma   90.00
#
_symmetry.space_group_name_H-M   'P 1'
#
loop_
_entity.id
_entity.type
_entity.pdbx_description
1 polymer ?
#
loop_
_entity_poly.entity_id
_entity_poly.type
_entity_poly.pdbx_seq_one_letter_code
_entity_poly.pdbx_strand_id
1 'polypeptide(L)'
;MNYSSSGSDASTSIEKILETLDRLTRRIDRLERLIRVSSIRENQNLLLNFLSLAKAPYHVVFQSVLRAWIVLYRLGRVDPVTESIIYVLSNCSAQSISEVYRGVKQLRKKASRTVVSRKLKLLEASGVVVNKGSSKRPRYILKECITVETK
;
A
#
# COMPACT_ATOMS: atom_id res chain seq x y z
N MET A 1 21.79 26.86 -44.93
CA MET A 1 20.37 26.63 -44.62
C MET A 1 20.28 25.34 -43.81
N ASN A 2 20.18 25.42 -42.49
CA ASN A 2 20.17 24.26 -41.58
C ASN A 2 18.85 24.25 -40.80
N TYR A 3 17.92 23.38 -41.18
CA TYR A 3 16.71 23.07 -40.40
C TYR A 3 16.31 21.62 -40.67
N SER A 4 16.98 20.65 -40.04
CA SER A 4 16.54 19.24 -40.08
C SER A 4 16.91 18.39 -38.86
N SER A 5 17.60 18.89 -37.84
CA SER A 5 18.15 18.03 -36.76
C SER A 5 17.30 17.96 -35.47
N SER A 6 16.17 18.67 -35.37
CA SER A 6 15.40 18.76 -34.11
C SER A 6 14.30 17.69 -33.97
N GLY A 7 13.93 16.98 -35.04
CA GLY A 7 12.77 16.08 -35.07
C GLY A 7 13.08 14.61 -34.79
N SER A 8 14.32 14.15 -34.99
CA SER A 8 14.69 12.75 -34.80
C SER A 8 14.89 12.39 -33.33
N ASP A 9 15.56 13.25 -32.55
CA ASP A 9 15.87 12.98 -31.14
C ASP A 9 14.63 12.90 -30.24
N ALA A 10 13.60 13.68 -30.54
CA ALA A 10 12.32 13.62 -29.82
C ALA A 10 11.58 12.30 -30.07
N SER A 11 11.50 11.86 -31.33
CA SER A 11 10.86 10.59 -31.71
C SER A 11 11.60 9.38 -31.13
N THR A 12 12.93 9.39 -31.18
CA THR A 12 13.75 8.30 -30.63
C THR A 12 13.66 8.24 -29.09
N SER A 13 13.53 9.39 -28.43
CA SER A 13 13.31 9.44 -26.97
C SER A 13 11.92 8.90 -26.58
N ILE A 14 10.90 9.23 -27.38
CA ILE A 14 9.53 8.72 -27.18
C ILE A 14 9.48 7.20 -27.39
N GLU A 15 10.14 6.66 -28.42
CA GLU A 15 10.24 5.21 -28.63
C GLU A 15 10.91 4.48 -27.47
N LYS A 16 12.03 5.02 -26.95
CA LYS A 16 12.70 4.45 -25.76
C LYS A 16 11.81 4.48 -24.52
N ILE A 17 11.01 5.53 -24.35
CA ILE A 17 10.04 5.62 -23.25
C ILE A 17 8.95 4.57 -23.42
N LEU A 18 8.40 4.41 -24.63
CA LEU A 18 7.37 3.42 -24.95
C LEU A 18 7.87 1.99 -24.72
N GLU A 19 9.10 1.68 -25.14
CA GLU A 19 9.72 0.37 -24.88
C GLU A 19 9.93 0.11 -23.39
N THR A 20 10.34 1.14 -22.65
CA THR A 20 10.55 1.04 -21.20
C THR A 20 9.22 0.80 -20.48
N LEU A 21 8.16 1.50 -20.89
CA LEU A 21 6.80 1.33 -20.36
C LEU A 21 6.24 -0.06 -20.68
N ASP A 22 6.46 -0.58 -21.89
CA ASP A 22 6.02 -1.93 -22.28
C ASP A 22 6.76 -2.99 -21.45
N ARG A 23 8.07 -2.83 -21.25
CA ARG A 23 8.87 -3.71 -20.37
C ARG A 23 8.37 -3.70 -18.94
N LEU A 24 8.02 -2.53 -18.41
CA LEU A 24 7.49 -2.40 -17.05
C LEU A 24 6.12 -3.08 -16.92
N THR A 25 5.23 -2.87 -17.90
CA THR A 25 3.90 -3.50 -17.94
C THR A 25 4.01 -5.03 -17.93
N ARG A 26 4.86 -5.60 -18.78
CA ARG A 26 5.07 -7.06 -18.83
C ARG A 26 5.65 -7.64 -17.53
N ARG A 27 6.52 -6.90 -16.84
CA ARG A 27 7.05 -7.31 -15.53
C ARG A 27 5.96 -7.28 -14.46
N ILE A 28 5.09 -6.27 -14.50
CA ILE A 28 3.94 -6.16 -13.59
C ILE A 28 2.96 -7.32 -13.83
N ASP A 29 2.61 -7.63 -15.07
CA ASP A 29 1.72 -8.76 -15.40
C ASP A 29 2.25 -10.10 -14.90
N ARG A 30 3.57 -10.28 -14.98
CA ARG A 30 4.22 -11.51 -14.51
C ARG A 30 4.15 -11.61 -12.98
N LEU A 31 4.35 -10.50 -12.28
CA LEU A 31 4.19 -10.44 -10.83
C LEU A 31 2.73 -10.66 -10.41
N GLU A 32 1.77 -10.09 -11.15
CA GLU A 32 0.34 -10.29 -10.87
C GLU A 32 -0.04 -11.77 -10.99
N ARG A 33 0.44 -12.46 -12.03
CA ARG A 33 0.23 -13.90 -12.19
C ARG A 33 0.81 -14.72 -11.04
N LEU A 34 2.01 -14.40 -10.60
CA LEU A 34 2.65 -15.11 -9.48
C LEU A 34 1.87 -14.91 -8.17
N ILE A 35 1.38 -13.68 -7.92
CA ILE A 35 0.56 -13.36 -6.75
C ILE A 35 -0.82 -14.05 -6.81
N ARG A 36 -1.43 -14.12 -7.99
CA ARG A 36 -2.71 -14.84 -8.20
C ARG A 36 -2.59 -16.32 -7.86
N VAL A 37 -1.50 -16.97 -8.25
CA VAL A 37 -1.27 -18.40 -8.01
C VAL A 37 -0.99 -18.70 -6.52
N SER A 38 -0.39 -17.77 -5.78
CA SER A 38 -0.05 -17.97 -4.35
C SER A 38 -1.16 -17.60 -3.36
N SER A 39 -2.28 -17.00 -3.79
CA SER A 39 -3.32 -16.50 -2.88
C SER A 39 -4.49 -17.47 -2.72
N ILE A 40 -4.44 -18.25 -1.64
CA ILE A 40 -5.54 -19.09 -1.15
C ILE A 40 -6.70 -18.20 -0.67
N ARG A 41 -7.64 -17.97 -1.59
CA ARG A 41 -9.11 -17.74 -1.52
C ARG A 41 -9.80 -16.81 -0.51
N GLU A 42 -9.22 -16.30 0.57
CA GLU A 42 -9.98 -15.40 1.50
C GLU A 42 -9.63 -13.91 1.41
N ASN A 43 -8.43 -13.54 0.95
CA ASN A 43 -7.94 -12.15 1.01
C ASN A 43 -8.06 -11.34 -0.30
N GLN A 44 -8.51 -11.95 -1.39
CA GLN A 44 -8.60 -11.28 -2.71
C GLN A 44 -9.56 -10.08 -2.69
N ASN A 45 -10.69 -10.20 -1.98
CA ASN A 45 -11.66 -9.11 -1.89
C ASN A 45 -11.09 -7.86 -1.21
N LEU A 46 -10.18 -8.04 -0.23
CA LEU A 46 -9.63 -6.89 0.46
C LEU A 46 -8.58 -6.15 -0.36
N LEU A 47 -7.72 -6.92 -1.03
CA LEU A 47 -6.73 -6.35 -1.93
C LEU A 47 -7.42 -5.62 -3.09
N LEU A 48 -8.43 -6.23 -3.72
CA LEU A 48 -9.20 -5.60 -4.79
C LEU A 48 -9.95 -4.35 -4.31
N ASN A 49 -10.53 -4.37 -3.11
CA ASN A 49 -11.15 -3.19 -2.51
C ASN A 49 -10.13 -2.10 -2.19
N PHE A 50 -8.93 -2.46 -1.74
CA PHE A 50 -7.86 -1.51 -1.49
C PHE A 50 -7.39 -0.85 -2.78
N LEU A 51 -7.17 -1.65 -3.83
CA LEU A 51 -6.76 -1.17 -5.14
C LEU A 51 -7.82 -0.27 -5.78
N SER A 52 -9.10 -0.59 -5.64
CA SER A 52 -10.20 0.24 -6.19
C SER A 52 -10.41 1.55 -5.44
N LEU A 53 -10.06 1.61 -4.16
CA LEU A 53 -10.14 2.83 -3.33
C LEU A 53 -8.90 3.72 -3.46
N ALA A 54 -7.80 3.20 -4.00
CA ALA A 54 -6.56 3.94 -4.11
C ALA A 54 -6.65 4.99 -5.23
N LYS A 55 -6.53 6.27 -4.86
CA LYS A 55 -6.51 7.41 -5.80
C LYS A 55 -5.10 7.85 -6.22
N ALA A 56 -4.08 7.06 -5.88
CA ALA A 56 -2.68 7.38 -6.10
C ALA A 56 -2.14 6.71 -7.37
N PRO A 57 -0.99 7.17 -7.92
CA PRO A 57 -0.34 6.50 -9.03
C PRO A 57 -0.05 5.03 -8.70
N TYR A 58 -0.21 4.13 -9.69
CA TYR A 58 -0.10 2.68 -9.49
C TYR A 58 1.18 2.23 -8.79
N HIS A 59 2.32 2.88 -9.06
CA HIS A 59 3.59 2.56 -8.41
C HIS A 59 3.57 2.80 -6.89
N VAL A 60 2.89 3.87 -6.43
CA VAL A 60 2.74 4.18 -5.00
C VAL A 60 1.81 3.14 -4.34
N VAL A 61 0.70 2.83 -5.00
CA VAL A 61 -0.28 1.85 -4.52
C VAL A 61 0.36 0.48 -4.39
N PHE A 62 1.15 0.06 -5.38
CA PHE A 62 1.83 -1.22 -5.37
C PHE A 62 2.86 -1.31 -4.24
N GLN A 63 3.64 -0.24 -4.01
CA GLN A 63 4.54 -0.20 -2.86
C GLN A 63 3.79 -0.32 -1.52
N SER A 64 2.64 0.35 -1.38
CA SER A 64 1.79 0.21 -0.19
C SER A 64 1.33 -1.23 0.00
N VAL A 65 0.85 -1.89 -1.07
CA VAL A 65 0.46 -3.32 -1.02
C VAL A 65 1.63 -4.21 -0.60
N LEU A 66 2.81 -4.02 -1.19
CA LEU A 66 4.00 -4.81 -0.83
C LEU A 66 4.37 -4.63 0.65
N ARG A 67 4.35 -3.39 1.17
CA ARG A 67 4.60 -3.12 2.59
C ARG A 67 3.58 -3.85 3.47
N ALA A 68 2.29 -3.76 3.13
CA ALA A 68 1.23 -4.46 3.86
C ALA A 68 1.48 -5.97 3.84
N TRP A 69 1.82 -6.54 2.69
CA TRP A 69 2.06 -7.96 2.52
C TRP A 69 3.25 -8.45 3.33
N ILE A 70 4.37 -7.72 3.34
CA ILE A 70 5.54 -8.06 4.17
C ILE A 70 5.18 -8.10 5.65
N VAL A 71 4.42 -7.10 6.13
CA VAL A 71 3.98 -7.04 7.53
C VAL A 71 3.04 -8.21 7.85
N LEU A 72 2.07 -8.49 6.98
CA LEU A 72 1.11 -9.60 7.15
C LEU A 72 1.82 -10.95 7.12
N TYR A 73 2.78 -11.15 6.23
CA TYR A 73 3.57 -12.37 6.14
C TYR A 73 4.35 -12.63 7.44
N ARG A 74 4.99 -11.60 8.01
CA ARG A 74 5.71 -11.70 9.30
C ARG A 74 4.76 -11.99 10.47
N LEU A 75 3.54 -11.45 10.44
CA LEU A 75 2.54 -11.67 11.50
C LEU A 75 1.80 -13.01 11.36
N GLY A 76 1.86 -13.65 10.20
CA GLY A 76 1.12 -14.87 9.92
C GLY A 76 -0.39 -14.64 9.86
N ARG A 77 -1.16 -15.57 10.43
CA ARG A 77 -2.63 -15.51 10.37
C ARG A 77 -3.18 -14.46 11.34
N VAL A 78 -3.60 -13.32 10.79
CA VAL A 78 -4.23 -12.23 11.54
C VAL A 78 -5.73 -12.19 11.33
N ASP A 79 -6.46 -11.56 12.26
CA ASP A 79 -7.89 -11.37 12.09
C ASP A 79 -8.19 -10.35 10.98
N PRO A 80 -9.38 -10.45 10.37
CA PRO A 80 -9.85 -9.55 9.33
C PRO A 80 -9.65 -8.04 9.62
N VAL A 81 -9.96 -7.58 10.83
CA VAL A 81 -9.90 -6.15 11.14
C VAL A 81 -8.45 -5.68 11.20
N THR A 82 -7.58 -6.50 11.80
CA THR A 82 -6.13 -6.24 11.84
C THR A 82 -5.53 -6.16 10.44
N GLU A 83 -5.89 -7.08 9.56
CA GLU A 83 -5.44 -7.04 8.17
C GLU A 83 -5.83 -5.71 7.49
N SER A 84 -7.09 -5.28 7.65
CA SER A 84 -7.55 -4.00 7.08
C SER A 84 -6.84 -2.79 7.66
N ILE A 85 -6.53 -2.80 8.95
CA ILE A 85 -5.74 -1.72 9.58
C ILE A 85 -4.36 -1.62 8.93
N ILE A 86 -3.70 -2.76 8.70
CA ILE A 86 -2.38 -2.81 8.06
C ILE A 86 -2.44 -2.24 6.63
N TYR A 87 -3.44 -2.63 5.82
CA TYR A 87 -3.61 -2.04 4.49
C TYR A 87 -3.86 -0.53 4.54
N VAL A 88 -4.71 -0.04 5.44
CA VAL A 88 -4.99 1.41 5.56
C VAL A 88 -3.73 2.20 5.91
N LEU A 89 -2.89 1.68 6.82
CA LEU A 89 -1.66 2.34 7.26
C LEU A 89 -0.48 2.13 6.29
N SER A 90 -0.62 1.26 5.28
CA SER A 90 0.45 0.95 4.31
C SER A 90 0.81 2.10 3.36
N ASN A 91 -0.03 3.12 3.30
CA ASN A 91 0.22 4.36 2.57
C ASN A 91 1.21 5.32 3.29
N CYS A 92 1.82 4.89 4.39
CA CYS A 92 2.86 5.64 5.11
C CYS A 92 2.45 7.05 5.56
N SER A 93 1.15 7.26 5.73
CA SER A 93 0.58 8.46 6.33
C SER A 93 0.25 8.18 7.80
N ALA A 94 0.70 9.07 8.70
CA ALA A 94 0.36 8.96 10.11
C ALA A 94 -1.11 9.35 10.32
N GLN A 95 -1.94 8.42 10.79
CA GLN A 95 -3.39 8.56 10.87
C GLN A 95 -3.92 8.45 12.30
N SER A 96 -4.88 9.30 12.63
CA SER A 96 -5.68 9.19 13.84
C SER A 96 -6.59 7.96 13.80
N ILE A 97 -7.06 7.53 14.98
CA ILE A 97 -8.02 6.41 15.11
C ILE A 97 -9.27 6.64 14.25
N SER A 98 -9.71 7.90 14.09
CA SER A 98 -10.85 8.26 13.23
C SER A 98 -10.61 7.96 11.77
N GLU A 99 -9.44 8.34 11.27
CA GLU A 99 -9.06 8.17 9.87
C GLU A 99 -8.88 6.68 9.56
N VAL A 100 -8.20 5.94 10.45
CA VAL A 100 -8.03 4.48 10.31
C VAL A 100 -9.38 3.79 10.30
N TYR A 101 -10.29 4.12 11.23
CA TYR A 101 -11.63 3.55 11.27
C TYR A 101 -12.41 3.81 9.98
N ARG A 102 -12.34 5.02 9.40
CA ARG A 102 -13.01 5.34 8.14
C ARG A 102 -12.46 4.49 7.00
N GLY A 103 -11.13 4.35 6.89
CA GLY A 103 -10.49 3.50 5.88
C GLY A 103 -10.87 2.02 6.05
N VAL A 104 -10.83 1.50 7.28
CA VAL A 104 -11.22 0.12 7.58
C VAL A 104 -12.68 -0.12 7.23
N LYS A 105 -13.59 0.82 7.51
CA LYS A 105 -15.02 0.71 7.18
C LYS A 105 -15.26 0.68 5.67
N GLN A 106 -14.45 1.38 4.89
CA GLN A 106 -14.52 1.35 3.42
C GLN A 106 -14.06 -0.02 2.87
N LEU A 107 -13.00 -0.60 3.44
CA LEU A 107 -12.49 -1.92 3.04
C LEU A 107 -13.37 -3.07 3.50
N ARG A 108 -13.87 -2.99 4.74
CA ARG A 108 -14.81 -3.94 5.34
C ARG A 108 -15.97 -3.17 5.95
N LYS A 109 -17.15 -3.34 5.36
CA LYS A 109 -18.40 -2.72 5.84
C LYS A 109 -18.73 -3.00 7.32
N LYS A 110 -18.11 -4.01 7.95
CA LYS A 110 -18.31 -4.42 9.35
C LYS A 110 -17.03 -4.26 10.18
N ALA A 111 -16.87 -3.13 10.85
CA ALA A 111 -15.90 -2.93 11.93
C ALA A 111 -16.42 -1.84 12.88
N SER A 112 -16.17 -1.96 14.19
CA SER A 112 -16.49 -0.90 15.15
C SER A 112 -15.24 -0.08 15.45
N ARG A 113 -15.44 1.22 15.73
CA ARG A 113 -14.35 2.13 16.10
C ARG A 113 -13.61 1.67 17.36
N THR A 114 -14.33 1.11 18.33
CA THR A 114 -13.75 0.57 19.57
C THR A 114 -12.84 -0.64 19.29
N VAL A 115 -13.26 -1.53 18.39
CA VAL A 115 -12.42 -2.68 17.99
C VAL A 115 -11.17 -2.19 17.27
N VAL A 116 -11.29 -1.24 16.33
CA VAL A 116 -10.13 -0.64 15.64
C VAL A 116 -9.16 0.01 16.62
N SER A 117 -9.67 0.81 17.57
CA SER A 117 -8.86 1.45 18.61
C SER A 117 -8.10 0.43 19.46
N ARG A 118 -8.78 -0.63 19.93
CA ARG A 118 -8.16 -1.71 20.71
C ARG A 118 -7.09 -2.43 19.91
N LYS A 119 -7.35 -2.74 18.64
CA LYS A 119 -6.38 -3.42 17.75
C LYS A 119 -5.17 -2.55 17.47
N LEU A 120 -5.34 -1.24 17.27
CA LEU A 120 -4.22 -0.31 17.08
C LEU A 120 -3.27 -0.31 18.29
N LYS A 121 -3.81 -0.29 19.52
CA LYS A 121 -2.98 -0.38 20.74
C LYS A 121 -2.22 -1.71 20.84
N LEU A 122 -2.85 -2.82 20.44
CA LEU A 122 -2.18 -4.13 20.42
C LEU A 122 -1.06 -4.17 19.37
N LEU A 123 -1.29 -3.59 18.19
CA LEU A 123 -0.29 -3.48 17.14
C LEU A 123 0.86 -2.53 17.51
N GLU A 124 0.58 -1.51 18.30
CA GLU A 124 1.61 -0.60 18.85
C GLU A 124 2.47 -1.35 19.86
N ALA A 125 1.84 -2.08 20.80
CA ALA A 125 2.55 -2.89 21.79
C ALA A 125 3.40 -3.99 21.16
N SER A 126 2.98 -4.58 20.03
CA SER A 126 3.76 -5.56 19.28
C SER A 126 4.79 -4.94 18.33
N GLY A 127 4.90 -3.61 18.27
CA GLY A 127 5.89 -2.89 17.46
C GLY A 127 5.61 -2.92 15.96
N VAL A 128 4.40 -3.26 15.53
CA VAL A 128 3.98 -3.24 14.11
C VAL A 128 3.67 -1.82 13.65
N VAL A 129 3.02 -1.04 14.52
CA VAL A 129 2.73 0.38 14.29
C VAL A 129 3.45 1.23 15.34
N VAL A 130 3.71 2.48 14.99
CA VAL A 130 4.32 3.47 15.86
C VAL A 130 3.36 4.66 16.00
N ASN A 131 3.19 5.15 17.22
CA ASN A 131 2.50 6.40 17.46
C ASN A 131 3.46 7.59 17.28
N LYS A 132 3.20 8.41 16.26
CA LYS A 132 3.90 9.67 15.98
C LYS A 132 3.21 10.89 16.60
N GLY A 133 2.05 10.69 17.23
CA GLY A 133 1.28 11.73 17.92
C GLY A 133 1.57 11.76 19.43
N SER A 134 0.71 12.46 20.17
CA SER A 134 0.75 12.46 21.64
C SER A 134 -0.10 11.34 22.23
N SER A 135 0.07 11.04 23.52
CA SER A 135 -0.78 10.07 24.23
C SER A 135 -2.26 10.46 24.22
N LYS A 136 -2.57 11.76 24.26
CA LYS A 136 -3.94 12.30 24.20
C LYS A 136 -4.51 12.32 22.77
N ARG A 137 -3.66 12.46 21.75
CA ARG A 137 -4.05 12.51 20.33
C ARG A 137 -3.12 11.62 19.51
N PRO A 138 -3.29 10.29 19.60
CA PRO A 138 -2.39 9.35 18.95
C PRO A 138 -2.57 9.39 17.42
N ARG A 139 -1.45 9.31 16.69
CA ARG A 139 -1.40 9.15 15.23
C ARG A 139 -0.52 7.97 14.90
N TYR A 140 -1.09 6.93 14.32
CA TYR A 140 -0.41 5.67 14.05
C TYR A 140 0.11 5.63 12.62
N ILE A 141 1.29 5.04 12.44
CA ILE A 141 1.91 4.72 11.15
C ILE A 141 2.53 3.33 11.23
N LEU A 142 2.64 2.59 10.12
CA LEU A 142 3.40 1.34 10.12
C LEU A 142 4.89 1.61 10.38
N LYS A 143 5.52 0.76 11.19
CA LYS A 143 6.95 0.84 11.47
C LYS A 143 7.80 0.71 10.20
N GLU A 144 7.37 -0.12 9.26
CA GLU A 144 8.05 -0.34 7.99
C GLU A 144 8.17 0.95 7.16
N CYS A 145 7.24 1.90 7.31
CA CYS A 145 7.31 3.19 6.62
C CYS A 145 8.44 4.09 7.14
N ILE A 146 8.79 3.98 8.41
CA ILE A 146 9.85 4.80 9.03
C ILE A 146 11.24 4.23 8.68
N THR A 147 11.32 2.92 8.49
CA THR A 147 12.59 2.22 8.26
C THR A 147 13.16 2.50 6.86
N VAL A 148 12.31 2.92 5.90
CA VAL A 148 12.73 3.22 4.52
C VAL A 148 13.31 4.64 4.37
N GLU A 149 13.00 5.57 5.26
CA GLU A 149 13.50 6.97 5.19
C GLU A 149 14.95 7.13 5.69
N THR A 150 15.58 6.08 6.20
CA THR A 150 16.90 6.12 6.84
C THR A 150 18.03 5.47 6.01
N LYS A 151 17.81 5.24 4.71
CA LYS A 151 18.81 4.60 3.83
C LYS A 151 18.97 5.30 2.48
#